data_AF-A0A1G8PLE9-F1
#
_entry.id   AF-A0A1G8PLE9-F1
#
_cell.length_a   1.000
_cell.length_b   1.000
_cell.length_c   1.000
_cell.angle_alpha   90.00
_cell.angle_beta   90.00
_cell.angle_gamma   90.00
#
_symmetry.space_group_name_H-M   'P 1'
#
loop_
_entity.id
_entity.type
_entity.pdbx_description
1 polymer ?
#
loop_
_entity_poly.entity_id
_entity_poly.type
_entity_poly.pdbx_seq_one_letter_code
_entity_poly.pdbx_strand_id
1 'polypeptide(L)'
;MSLSLRRRSLAAFAFLEGLIVPVPVELLLAPLCRAQPRRCWHYATLATLASVAGGLVAYMAARWGMEALVMPLVERWGYQVELRQTLVLFQQWGPWVLAITGLTPIPYKLATLAAGASGVSLLSFIVAALIGRASRYYLVAWVARQTGRLPAHYAWIGWIILGLFLCAIIALF
;
A
#
# COMPACT_ATOMS: atom_id res chain seq x y z
N MET A 1 24.37 -13.79 6.04
CA MET A 1 23.61 -12.53 6.31
C MET A 1 23.01 -12.57 7.72
N SER A 2 23.37 -11.63 8.59
CA SER A 2 22.88 -11.61 9.97
C SER A 2 21.36 -11.35 10.04
N LEU A 3 20.71 -11.83 11.11
CA LEU A 3 19.28 -11.66 11.34
C LEU A 3 18.83 -10.19 11.40
N SER A 4 19.67 -9.32 11.95
CA SER A 4 19.43 -7.88 12.04
C SER A 4 19.47 -7.21 10.68
N LEU A 5 20.38 -7.63 9.80
CA LEU A 5 20.53 -7.06 8.45
C LEU A 5 19.28 -7.33 7.60
N ARG A 6 18.74 -8.56 7.64
CA ARG A 6 17.48 -8.92 6.95
C ARG A 6 16.30 -8.01 7.32
N ARG A 7 16.12 -7.75 8.62
CA ARG A 7 15.03 -6.89 9.12
C ARG A 7 15.17 -5.45 8.64
N ARG A 8 16.39 -4.90 8.74
CA ARG A 8 16.67 -3.53 8.31
C ARG A 8 16.46 -3.35 6.81
N SER A 9 16.94 -4.29 5.99
CA SER A 9 16.73 -4.27 4.55
C SER A 9 15.25 -4.34 4.18
N LEU A 10 14.47 -5.22 4.83
CA LEU A 10 13.02 -5.31 4.60
C LEU A 10 12.31 -4.01 4.97
N ALA A 11 12.61 -3.43 6.13
CA ALA A 11 11.99 -2.19 6.58
C ALA A 11 12.34 -1.02 5.65
N ALA A 12 13.62 -0.85 5.30
CA ALA A 12 14.05 0.20 4.39
C ALA A 12 13.39 0.06 3.01
N PHE A 13 13.33 -1.16 2.48
CA PHE A 13 12.70 -1.43 1.20
C PHE A 13 11.20 -1.18 1.23
N ALA A 14 10.50 -1.65 2.27
CA ALA A 14 9.07 -1.43 2.42
C ALA A 14 8.72 0.05 2.59
N PHE A 15 9.53 0.80 3.31
CA PHE A 15 9.41 2.25 3.41
C PHE A 15 9.59 2.92 2.05
N LEU A 16 10.62 2.56 1.30
CA LEU A 16 10.89 3.12 -0.03
C LEU A 16 9.80 2.75 -1.04
N GLU A 17 9.24 1.54 -1.00
CA GLU A 17 8.10 1.13 -1.83
C GLU A 17 6.84 1.93 -1.50
N GLY A 18 6.57 2.12 -0.20
CA GLY A 18 5.46 2.97 0.26
C GLY A 18 5.61 4.43 -0.15
N LEU A 19 6.86 4.91 -0.28
CA LEU A 19 7.18 6.29 -0.63
C LEU A 19 7.17 6.53 -2.15
N ILE A 20 8.02 5.84 -2.92
CA ILE A 20 8.27 6.13 -4.34
C ILE A 20 8.60 4.92 -5.21
N VAL A 21 9.22 3.86 -4.68
CA VAL A 21 9.82 2.78 -5.48
C VAL A 21 8.74 1.86 -6.08
N PRO A 22 8.73 1.62 -7.41
CA PRO A 22 7.75 0.74 -8.07
C PRO A 22 8.16 -0.73 -8.01
N VAL A 23 8.58 -1.23 -6.84
CA VAL A 23 9.00 -2.63 -6.70
C VAL A 23 8.28 -3.28 -5.52
N PRO A 24 7.54 -4.38 -5.74
CA PRO A 24 6.72 -5.02 -4.71
C PRO A 24 7.56 -5.59 -3.55
N VAL A 25 7.20 -5.24 -2.31
CA VAL A 25 7.81 -5.73 -1.06
C VAL A 25 7.68 -7.25 -0.91
N GLU A 26 6.66 -7.82 -1.53
CA GLU A 26 6.31 -9.23 -1.54
C GLU A 26 7.48 -10.10 -2.04
N LEU A 27 8.26 -9.58 -3.00
CA LEU A 27 9.43 -10.25 -3.57
C LEU A 27 10.52 -10.48 -2.52
N LEU A 28 10.63 -9.59 -1.53
CA LEU A 28 11.55 -9.70 -0.40
C LEU A 28 10.92 -10.43 0.79
N LEU A 29 9.63 -10.19 1.06
CA LEU A 29 8.94 -10.76 2.22
C LEU A 29 8.84 -12.28 2.16
N ALA A 30 8.46 -12.85 1.01
CA ALA A 30 8.24 -14.28 0.89
C ALA A 30 9.51 -15.15 1.05
N PRO A 31 10.68 -14.84 0.45
CA PRO A 31 11.89 -15.63 0.71
C PRO A 31 12.35 -15.51 2.18
N LEU A 32 12.12 -14.37 2.84
CA LEU A 32 12.38 -14.21 4.28
C LEU A 32 11.46 -15.09 5.13
N CYS A 33 10.18 -15.17 4.78
CA CYS A 33 9.21 -16.06 5.40
C CYS A 33 9.56 -17.54 5.19
N ARG A 34 10.00 -17.93 3.98
CA ARG A 34 10.49 -19.29 3.70
C ARG A 34 11.71 -19.63 4.54
N ALA A 35 12.69 -18.73 4.61
CA ALA A 35 13.92 -18.94 5.36
C ALA A 35 13.66 -19.06 6.89
N GLN A 36 12.67 -18.34 7.41
CA GLN A 36 12.33 -18.32 8.84
C GLN A 36 10.82 -18.31 9.10
N PRO A 37 10.13 -19.44 8.92
CA PRO A 37 8.66 -19.53 9.03
C PRO A 37 8.13 -19.06 10.38
N ARG A 38 8.86 -19.32 11.48
CA ARG A 38 8.51 -18.89 12.84
C ARG A 38 8.45 -17.37 13.02
N ARG A 39 9.12 -16.60 12.17
CA ARG A 39 9.20 -15.12 12.24
C ARG A 39 8.41 -14.43 11.14
N CYS A 40 7.69 -15.19 10.30
CA CYS A 40 7.04 -14.66 9.12
C CYS A 40 6.01 -13.55 9.46
N TRP A 41 5.22 -13.71 10.53
CA TRP A 41 4.30 -12.67 11.01
C TRP A 41 4.99 -11.39 11.47
N HIS A 42 6.17 -11.52 12.08
CA HIS A 42 6.98 -10.37 12.48
C HIS A 42 7.50 -9.61 11.26
N TYR A 43 7.92 -10.31 10.20
CA TYR A 43 8.32 -9.67 8.94
C TYR A 43 7.14 -8.98 8.26
N ALA A 44 5.95 -9.59 8.25
CA ALA A 44 4.74 -8.95 7.72
C ALA A 44 4.40 -7.66 8.48
N THR A 45 4.41 -7.71 9.82
CA THR A 45 4.19 -6.54 10.68
C THR A 45 5.19 -5.42 10.38
N LEU A 46 6.48 -5.75 10.31
CA LEU A 46 7.55 -4.80 10.03
C LEU A 46 7.37 -4.15 8.65
N ALA A 47 7.06 -4.95 7.64
CA ALA A 47 6.79 -4.47 6.29
C ALA A 47 5.57 -3.54 6.26
N THR A 48 4.48 -3.90 6.95
CA THR A 48 3.28 -3.06 7.05
C THR A 48 3.60 -1.71 7.66
N LEU A 49 4.21 -1.69 8.84
CA LEU A 49 4.52 -0.44 9.54
C LEU A 49 5.48 0.44 8.75
N ALA A 50 6.52 -0.15 8.16
CA ALA A 50 7.47 0.60 7.34
C ALA A 50 6.83 1.15 6.06
N SER A 51 6.00 0.36 5.37
CA SER A 51 5.28 0.82 4.16
C SER A 51 4.27 1.91 4.48
N VAL A 52 3.52 1.79 5.58
CA VAL A 52 2.60 2.86 6.04
C VAL A 52 3.37 4.13 6.40
N ALA A 53 4.54 4.01 7.05
CA ALA A 53 5.40 5.18 7.34
C ALA A 53 5.92 5.85 6.05
N GLY A 54 6.31 5.07 5.05
CA GLY A 54 6.70 5.61 3.73
C GLY A 54 5.53 6.28 3.01
N GLY A 55 4.36 5.63 3.02
CA GLY A 55 3.13 6.20 2.48
C GLY A 55 2.67 7.47 3.20
N LEU A 56 2.91 7.57 4.51
CA LEU A 56 2.63 8.77 5.29
C LEU A 56 3.50 9.95 4.83
N VAL A 57 4.79 9.71 4.55
CA VAL A 57 5.67 10.75 3.98
C VAL A 57 5.15 11.21 2.62
N ALA A 58 4.77 10.28 1.74
CA ALA A 58 4.17 10.62 0.44
C ALA A 58 2.87 11.42 0.59
N TYR A 59 1.98 10.98 1.50
CA TYR A 59 0.73 11.67 1.82
C TYR A 59 0.98 13.10 2.31
N MET A 60 1.92 13.31 3.23
CA MET A 60 2.24 14.64 3.75
C MET A 60 2.87 15.52 2.68
N ALA A 61 3.77 14.97 1.88
CA ALA A 61 4.37 15.67 0.75
C ALA A 61 3.32 16.14 -0.27
N ALA A 62 2.32 15.30 -0.58
CA ALA A 62 1.22 15.68 -1.45
C ALA A 62 0.27 16.71 -0.80
N ARG A 63 -0.02 16.55 0.49
CA ARG A 63 -0.92 17.46 1.22
C ARG A 63 -0.37 18.89 1.29
N TRP A 64 0.94 19.04 1.50
CA TRP A 64 1.59 20.35 1.56
C TRP A 64 2.11 20.84 0.21
N GLY A 65 2.46 19.94 -0.69
CA GLY A 65 2.95 20.25 -2.04
C GLY A 65 1.83 20.48 -3.06
N MET A 66 0.57 20.35 -2.69
CA MET A 66 -0.56 20.46 -3.61
C MET A 66 -0.56 21.79 -4.39
N GLU A 67 -0.50 22.91 -3.67
CA GLU A 67 -0.53 24.25 -4.29
C GLU A 67 0.82 24.60 -4.94
N ALA A 68 1.93 24.28 -4.29
CA ALA A 68 3.26 24.71 -4.73
C ALA A 68 3.86 23.85 -5.87
N LEU A 69 3.48 22.57 -5.97
CA LEU A 69 4.08 21.62 -6.92
C LEU A 69 3.03 21.00 -7.85
N VAL A 70 1.93 20.48 -7.29
CA VAL A 70 0.96 19.69 -8.08
C VAL A 70 0.14 20.57 -9.01
N MET A 71 -0.43 21.67 -8.51
CA MET A 71 -1.24 22.59 -9.31
C MET A 71 -0.50 23.16 -10.52
N PRO A 72 0.73 23.71 -10.40
CA PRO A 72 1.48 24.22 -11.56
C PRO A 72 1.76 23.16 -12.62
N LEU A 73 2.08 21.92 -12.22
CA LEU A 73 2.31 20.81 -13.13
C LEU A 73 1.02 20.41 -13.87
N VAL A 74 -0.08 20.33 -13.13
CA VAL A 74 -1.40 19.97 -13.67
C VAL A 74 -1.91 21.03 -14.65
N GLU A 75 -1.76 22.31 -14.33
CA GLU A 75 -2.12 23.42 -15.21
C GLU A 75 -1.28 23.41 -16.49
N ARG A 76 0.04 23.18 -16.36
CA ARG A 76 0.95 23.09 -17.50
C ARG A 76 0.60 21.95 -18.47
N TRP A 77 0.04 20.86 -17.96
CA TRP A 77 -0.34 19.69 -18.77
C TRP A 77 -1.83 19.65 -19.11
N GLY A 78 -2.63 20.61 -18.65
CA GLY A 78 -4.06 20.71 -18.94
C GLY A 78 -4.96 19.71 -18.19
N TYR A 79 -4.46 19.06 -17.12
CA TYR A 79 -5.19 18.01 -16.40
C TYR A 79 -6.12 18.51 -15.27
N GLN A 80 -6.58 19.75 -15.35
CA GLN A 80 -7.32 20.42 -14.26
C GLN A 80 -8.66 19.71 -13.97
N VAL A 81 -9.34 19.22 -15.00
CA VAL A 81 -10.65 18.57 -14.89
C VAL A 81 -10.49 17.20 -14.24
N GLU A 82 -9.51 16.42 -14.67
CA GLU A 82 -9.18 15.09 -14.16
C GLU A 82 -8.73 15.17 -12.69
N LEU A 83 -7.90 16.16 -12.36
CA LEU A 83 -7.53 16.41 -10.97
C LEU A 83 -8.76 16.71 -10.13
N ARG A 84 -9.64 17.61 -10.57
CA ARG A 84 -10.87 17.96 -9.83
C ARG A 84 -11.77 16.73 -9.61
N GLN A 85 -11.97 15.91 -10.64
CA GLN A 85 -12.74 14.66 -10.51
C GLN A 85 -12.11 13.71 -9.48
N THR A 86 -10.78 13.57 -9.50
CA THR A 86 -10.05 12.73 -8.54
C THR A 86 -10.20 13.27 -7.12
N LEU A 87 -10.11 14.59 -6.91
CA LEU A 87 -10.28 15.21 -5.59
C LEU A 87 -11.70 14.96 -5.04
N VAL A 88 -12.74 15.13 -5.86
CA VAL A 88 -14.14 14.87 -5.45
C VAL A 88 -14.33 13.41 -5.06
N LEU A 89 -13.79 12.48 -5.86
CA LEU A 89 -13.87 11.05 -5.56
C LEU A 89 -13.18 10.71 -4.24
N PHE A 90 -12.00 11.28 -3.97
CA PHE A 90 -11.29 11.04 -2.72
C PHE A 90 -11.91 11.77 -1.50
N GLN A 91 -12.59 12.91 -1.70
CA GLN A 91 -13.35 13.54 -0.62
C GLN A 91 -14.50 12.65 -0.12
N GLN A 92 -15.18 11.96 -1.03
CA GLN A 92 -16.29 11.07 -0.69
C GLN A 92 -15.84 9.68 -0.26
N TRP A 93 -14.88 9.09 -0.97
CA TRP A 93 -14.52 7.67 -0.86
C TRP A 93 -13.05 7.42 -0.54
N GLY A 94 -12.26 8.46 -0.26
CA GLY A 94 -10.80 8.39 -0.15
C GLY A 94 -10.27 7.25 0.74
N PRO A 95 -10.79 7.05 1.96
CA PRO A 95 -10.36 5.94 2.81
C PRO A 95 -10.64 4.56 2.19
N TRP A 96 -11.79 4.39 1.53
CA TRP A 96 -12.17 3.14 0.87
C TRP A 96 -11.32 2.88 -0.37
N VAL A 97 -11.10 3.90 -1.19
CA VAL A 97 -10.23 3.84 -2.37
C VAL A 97 -8.81 3.48 -1.96
N LEU A 98 -8.30 4.09 -0.87
CA LEU A 98 -6.99 3.78 -0.34
C LEU A 98 -6.88 2.35 0.20
N ALA A 99 -7.91 1.88 0.91
CA ALA A 99 -7.94 0.51 1.40
C ALA A 99 -7.93 -0.48 0.22
N ILE A 100 -8.84 -0.30 -0.76
CA ILE A 100 -8.97 -1.17 -1.93
C ILE A 100 -7.70 -1.18 -2.78
N THR A 101 -7.08 -0.03 -3.01
CA THR A 101 -5.81 0.04 -3.75
C THR A 101 -4.67 -0.65 -3.01
N GLY A 102 -4.68 -0.66 -1.67
CA GLY A 102 -3.75 -1.48 -0.88
C GLY A 102 -4.00 -2.99 -0.98
N LEU A 103 -5.22 -3.42 -1.29
CA LEU A 103 -5.57 -4.85 -1.49
C LEU A 103 -5.20 -5.32 -2.90
N THR A 104 -5.40 -4.48 -3.91
CA THR A 104 -5.19 -4.80 -5.33
C THR A 104 -3.72 -4.73 -5.75
N PRO A 105 -3.33 -5.24 -6.94
CA PRO A 105 -2.01 -4.99 -7.51
C PRO A 105 -1.84 -3.56 -8.06
N ILE A 106 -2.83 -2.68 -7.85
CA ILE A 106 -2.76 -1.27 -8.24
C ILE A 106 -1.69 -0.58 -7.39
N PRO A 107 -0.91 0.36 -7.94
CA PRO A 107 0.11 1.07 -7.18
C PRO A 107 -0.49 1.90 -6.03
N TYR A 108 -0.40 1.36 -4.81
CA TYR A 108 -0.88 2.01 -3.58
C TYR A 108 -0.37 3.44 -3.41
N LYS A 109 0.87 3.72 -3.82
CA LYS A 109 1.49 5.06 -3.72
C LYS A 109 0.75 6.16 -4.48
N LEU A 110 0.05 5.81 -5.57
CA LEU A 110 -0.77 6.77 -6.30
C LEU A 110 -1.98 7.18 -5.45
N ALA A 111 -2.60 6.21 -4.78
CA ALA A 111 -3.71 6.47 -3.86
C ALA A 111 -3.26 7.24 -2.62
N THR A 112 -2.05 7.01 -2.09
CA THR A 112 -1.53 7.82 -0.96
C THR A 112 -1.30 9.28 -1.34
N LEU A 113 -0.74 9.53 -2.53
CA LEU A 113 -0.55 10.89 -3.04
C LEU A 113 -1.91 11.58 -3.26
N ALA A 114 -2.84 10.89 -3.91
CA ALA A 114 -4.20 11.40 -4.13
C ALA A 114 -4.94 11.66 -2.80
N ALA A 115 -4.79 10.80 -1.80
CA ALA A 115 -5.35 11.01 -0.47
C ALA A 115 -4.76 12.23 0.24
N GLY A 116 -3.46 12.48 0.08
CA GLY A 116 -2.81 13.69 0.61
C GLY A 116 -3.31 14.96 -0.08
N ALA A 117 -3.30 14.95 -1.41
CA ALA A 117 -3.74 16.06 -2.27
C ALA A 117 -5.21 16.44 -2.07
N SER A 118 -6.08 15.45 -1.82
CA SER A 118 -7.53 15.65 -1.57
C SER A 118 -7.87 16.04 -0.14
N GLY A 119 -6.90 16.00 0.78
CA GLY A 119 -7.12 16.41 2.17
C GLY A 119 -7.83 15.37 3.05
N VAL A 120 -7.92 14.10 2.62
CA VAL A 120 -8.44 12.98 3.44
C VAL A 120 -7.82 13.04 4.84
N SER A 121 -8.58 12.83 5.91
CA SER A 121 -8.06 12.97 7.27
C SER A 121 -6.87 12.02 7.53
N LEU A 122 -5.88 12.48 8.30
CA LEU A 122 -4.69 11.69 8.62
C LEU A 122 -5.05 10.36 9.30
N LEU A 123 -6.02 10.38 10.21
CA LEU A 123 -6.47 9.17 10.89
C LEU A 123 -7.09 8.17 9.91
N SER A 124 -7.99 8.64 9.03
CA SER A 124 -8.61 7.79 8.01
C SER A 124 -7.57 7.21 7.05
N PHE A 125 -6.56 8.00 6.68
CA PHE A 125 -5.42 7.55 5.90
C PHE A 125 -4.69 6.40 6.60
N ILE A 126 -4.27 6.58 7.86
CA ILE A 126 -3.51 5.58 8.61
C ILE A 126 -4.30 4.28 8.73
N VAL A 127 -5.58 4.35 9.08
CA VAL A 127 -6.44 3.18 9.25
C VAL A 127 -6.60 2.44 7.91
N ALA A 128 -6.96 3.14 6.84
CA ALA A 128 -7.12 2.52 5.52
C ALA A 128 -5.81 1.93 4.98
N ALA A 129 -4.69 2.65 5.18
CA ALA A 129 -3.34 2.19 4.83
C ALA A 129 -2.96 0.92 5.57
N LEU A 130 -3.20 0.87 6.89
CA LEU A 130 -2.94 -0.32 7.71
C LEU A 130 -3.78 -1.49 7.22
N ILE A 131 -5.08 -1.32 6.97
CA ILE A 131 -5.95 -2.38 6.47
C ILE A 131 -5.46 -2.90 5.13
N GLY A 132 -5.24 -2.02 4.15
CA GLY A 132 -4.79 -2.41 2.81
C GLY A 132 -3.45 -3.14 2.84
N ARG A 133 -2.45 -2.54 3.48
CA ARG A 133 -1.08 -3.09 3.53
C ARG A 133 -0.97 -4.34 4.39
N ALA A 134 -1.65 -4.39 5.54
CA ALA A 134 -1.65 -5.56 6.40
C ALA A 134 -2.27 -6.76 5.68
N SER A 135 -3.48 -6.61 5.12
CA SER A 135 -4.15 -7.71 4.41
C SER A 135 -3.25 -8.34 3.34
N ARG A 136 -2.58 -7.50 2.55
CA ARG A 136 -1.70 -7.96 1.47
C ARG A 136 -0.44 -8.65 1.98
N TYR A 137 0.31 -8.01 2.87
CA TYR A 137 1.57 -8.58 3.36
C TYR A 137 1.35 -9.81 4.26
N TYR A 138 0.28 -9.82 5.05
CA TYR A 138 -0.07 -11.00 5.85
C TYR A 138 -0.53 -12.17 5.00
N LEU A 139 -1.27 -11.92 3.91
CA LEU A 139 -1.65 -13.01 3.00
C LEU A 139 -0.42 -13.59 2.30
N VAL A 140 0.48 -12.73 1.80
CA VAL A 140 1.75 -13.17 1.18
C VAL A 140 2.60 -13.95 2.17
N ALA A 141 2.71 -13.46 3.41
CA ALA A 141 3.41 -14.13 4.49
C ALA A 141 2.80 -15.52 4.78
N TRP A 142 1.48 -15.60 4.88
CA TRP A 142 0.77 -16.86 5.10
C TRP A 142 1.01 -17.86 3.96
N VAL A 143 0.83 -17.46 2.70
CA VAL A 143 1.05 -18.32 1.53
C VAL A 143 2.51 -18.78 1.47
N ALA A 144 3.47 -17.88 1.67
CA ALA A 144 4.90 -18.20 1.65
C ALA A 144 5.29 -19.14 2.79
N ARG A 145 4.65 -19.02 3.96
CA ARG A 145 4.87 -19.92 5.09
C ARG A 145 4.38 -21.34 4.81
N GLN A 146 3.25 -21.50 4.11
CA GLN A 146 2.66 -22.81 3.83
C GLN A 146 3.32 -23.52 2.64
N THR A 147 3.52 -22.80 1.54
CA THR A 147 4.01 -23.38 0.27
C THR A 147 5.53 -23.35 0.16
N GLY A 148 6.18 -22.53 0.98
CA GLY A 148 7.59 -22.20 0.85
C GLY A 148 7.92 -21.43 -0.43
N ARG A 149 6.98 -21.08 -1.32
CA ARG A 149 7.27 -20.40 -2.59
C ARG A 149 6.50 -19.08 -2.68
N LEU A 150 7.04 -18.12 -3.42
CA LEU A 150 6.21 -17.05 -3.98
C LEU A 150 5.31 -17.69 -5.04
N PRO A 151 3.99 -17.45 -5.03
CA PRO A 151 3.15 -17.81 -6.16
C PRO A 151 3.72 -17.14 -7.42
N ALA A 152 3.93 -17.92 -8.49
CA ALA A 152 4.34 -17.38 -9.79
C ALA A 152 3.40 -16.25 -10.27
N HIS A 153 2.15 -16.31 -9.80
CA HIS A 153 1.09 -15.34 -10.04
C HIS A 153 0.82 -14.45 -8.81
N TYR A 154 1.85 -13.93 -8.14
CA TYR A 154 1.68 -13.09 -6.94
C TYR A 154 0.76 -11.86 -7.17
N ALA A 155 0.66 -11.36 -8.40
CA ALA A 155 -0.27 -10.30 -8.76
C ALA A 155 -1.75 -10.70 -8.59
N TRP A 156 -2.07 -12.00 -8.74
CA TRP A 156 -3.43 -12.54 -8.58
C TRP A 156 -3.87 -12.57 -7.12
N ILE A 157 -2.92 -12.60 -6.18
CA ILE A 157 -3.22 -12.51 -4.74
C ILE A 157 -4.04 -11.24 -4.46
N GLY A 158 -3.67 -10.12 -5.09
CA GLY A 158 -4.42 -8.88 -4.88
C GLY A 158 -5.84 -8.91 -5.44
N TRP A 159 -6.06 -9.60 -6.56
CA TRP A 159 -7.39 -9.80 -7.12
C TRP A 159 -8.25 -10.76 -6.29
N ILE A 160 -7.65 -11.79 -5.71
CA ILE A 160 -8.33 -12.73 -4.80
C ILE A 160 -8.77 -12.01 -3.52
N ILE A 161 -7.91 -11.19 -2.92
CA ILE A 161 -8.28 -10.39 -1.74
C ILE A 161 -9.45 -9.46 -2.08
N LEU A 162 -9.39 -8.79 -3.23
CA LEU A 162 -10.49 -7.93 -3.66
C LEU A 162 -11.80 -8.71 -3.82
N GLY A 163 -11.76 -9.87 -4.48
CA GLY A 163 -12.93 -10.74 -4.65
C GLY A 163 -13.53 -11.16 -3.31
N LEU A 164 -12.71 -11.63 -2.36
CA LEU A 164 -13.18 -12.01 -1.02
C LEU A 164 -13.76 -10.82 -0.25
N PHE A 165 -13.14 -9.64 -0.35
CA PHE A 165 -13.63 -8.41 0.27
C PHE A 165 -15.00 -8.00 -0.28
N LEU A 166 -15.17 -8.04 -1.61
CA LEU A 166 -16.45 -7.75 -2.27
C LEU A 166 -17.52 -8.78 -1.90
N CYS A 167 -17.19 -10.08 -1.86
CA CYS A 167 -18.11 -11.13 -1.41
C CYS A 167 -18.54 -10.92 0.04
N ALA A 168 -17.62 -10.54 0.93
CA ALA A 168 -17.94 -10.26 2.32
C ALA A 168 -18.87 -9.05 2.47
N ILE A 169 -18.69 -8.00 1.66
CA ILE A 169 -19.60 -6.86 1.61
C ILE A 169 -20.98 -7.31 1.14
N ILE A 170 -21.07 -8.07 0.05
CA ILE A 170 -22.36 -8.54 -0.50
C ILE A 170 -23.09 -9.40 0.52
N ALA A 171 -22.39 -10.27 1.26
CA ALA A 171 -23.01 -11.16 2.25
C ALA A 171 -23.55 -10.42 3.50
N LEU A 172 -23.21 -9.14 3.67
CA LEU A 172 -23.71 -8.30 4.77
C LEU A 172 -24.98 -7.51 4.41
N PHE A 173 -25.44 -7.59 3.16
CA PHE A 173 -26.68 -6.98 2.65
C PHE A 173 -27.68 -8.05 2.22
#